data_AF-A0A7S2UBB9-F1
#
_entry.id   AF-A0A7S2UBB9-F1
#
_cell.length_a   1.000
_cell.length_b   1.000
_cell.length_c   1.000
_cell.angle_alpha   90.00
_cell.angle_beta   90.00
_cell.angle_gamma   90.00
#
_symmetry.space_group_name_H-M   'P 1'
#
loop_
_entity.id
_entity.type
_entity.pdbx_description
1 polymer ?
#
loop_
_entity_poly.entity_id
_entity_poly.type
_entity_poly.pdbx_seq_one_letter_code
_entity_poly.pdbx_strand_id
1 'polypeptide(L)'
;MTDDFSKSAAAAAARISSMNPAEALAQTLANDRPTIESAIKSFMSLVAARSLTSTKSDRIQSDSSSSSAAHHDDDDAHKEERCVFRSGRDANKEALLCARALLQATNQFQIPQDNAQDIPSNSTSTETSSEEEEELRLERQVVGLVWNGLISSDKKPAKFLGRRSLQYVYPVILQQLLLVRAANDNDDEDHVLFFQEFGRLLDDSIMDMRESLSFMVGVDEQNKDDTKNTDSDACLLWDADGGASELARRRKRRSQRVAHAKKEDAAAANEMRAAVTAGFSSSTAPSSFVPNSELTIEEITEEDATDEPE
;
A
#
# COMPACT_ATOMS: atom_id res chain seq x y z
N MET A 1 30.28 31.40 -10.01
CA MET A 1 28.88 30.93 -9.95
C MET A 1 28.57 30.10 -8.71
N THR A 2 29.55 29.70 -7.89
CA THR A 2 29.33 28.93 -6.64
C THR A 2 28.97 29.80 -5.42
N ASP A 3 29.32 31.09 -5.43
CA ASP A 3 29.15 31.96 -4.26
C ASP A 3 27.69 32.34 -3.98
N ASP A 4 26.84 32.46 -5.01
CA ASP A 4 25.44 32.85 -4.85
C ASP A 4 24.60 31.73 -4.20
N PHE A 5 24.90 30.47 -4.49
CA PHE A 5 24.26 29.33 -3.83
C PHE A 5 24.60 29.29 -2.34
N SER A 6 25.88 29.48 -1.99
CA SER A 6 26.32 29.48 -0.59
C SER A 6 25.68 30.60 0.23
N LYS A 7 25.55 31.81 -0.34
CA LYS A 7 24.88 32.95 0.30
C LYS A 7 23.38 32.73 0.43
N SER A 8 22.74 32.17 -0.59
CA SER A 8 21.31 31.84 -0.55
C SER A 8 21.02 30.74 0.48
N ALA A 9 21.86 29.70 0.56
CA ALA A 9 21.73 28.62 1.54
C ALA A 9 21.94 29.13 2.97
N ALA A 10 22.96 29.97 3.19
CA ALA A 10 23.21 30.58 4.50
C ALA A 10 22.05 31.50 4.95
N ALA A 11 21.49 32.29 4.03
CA ALA A 11 20.34 33.14 4.33
C ALA A 11 19.07 32.32 4.64
N ALA A 12 18.85 31.20 3.96
CA ALA A 12 17.77 30.28 4.26
C ALA A 12 17.95 29.62 5.64
N ALA A 13 19.15 29.16 5.96
CA ALA A 13 19.48 28.56 7.26
C ALA A 13 19.30 29.57 8.43
N ALA A 14 19.71 30.83 8.23
CA ALA A 14 19.54 31.87 9.25
C ALA A 14 18.05 32.18 9.53
N ARG A 15 17.18 32.12 8.51
CA ARG A 15 15.72 32.28 8.70
C ARG A 15 15.16 31.15 9.55
N ILE A 16 15.52 29.91 9.25
CA ILE A 16 15.07 28.73 9.99
C ILE A 16 15.54 28.80 11.45
N SER A 17 16.78 29.24 11.70
CA SER A 17 17.33 29.40 13.05
C SER A 17 16.63 30.48 13.90
N SER A 18 15.84 31.37 13.27
CA SER A 18 15.13 32.45 13.96
C SER A 18 13.63 32.22 14.12
N MET A 19 13.09 31.17 13.49
CA MET A 19 11.66 30.85 13.56
C MET A 19 11.31 30.25 14.92
N ASN A 20 10.16 30.66 15.45
CA ASN A 20 9.57 29.99 16.60
C ASN A 20 9.33 28.51 16.22
N PRO A 21 9.65 27.52 17.08
CA PRO A 21 9.41 26.11 16.79
C PRO A 21 7.98 25.82 16.30
N ALA A 22 6.97 26.52 16.82
CA ALA A 22 5.59 26.38 16.35
C ALA A 22 5.40 26.82 14.88
N GLU A 23 6.10 27.85 14.45
CA GLU A 23 6.05 28.37 13.07
C GLU A 23 6.78 27.42 12.10
N ALA A 24 7.93 26.88 12.52
CA ALA A 24 8.66 25.87 11.76
C ALA A 24 7.84 24.59 11.57
N LEU A 25 7.14 24.13 12.62
CA LEU A 25 6.20 23.02 12.54
C LEU A 25 5.04 23.34 11.59
N ALA A 26 4.41 24.51 11.71
CA ALA A 26 3.31 24.91 10.83
C ALA A 26 3.75 24.95 9.35
N GLN A 27 4.95 25.43 9.07
CA GLN A 27 5.50 25.44 7.71
C GLN A 27 5.77 24.01 7.21
N THR A 28 6.27 23.13 8.08
CA THR A 28 6.47 21.71 7.74
C THR A 28 5.15 21.03 7.39
N LEU A 29 4.10 21.25 8.19
CA LEU A 29 2.76 20.71 7.92
C LEU A 29 2.14 21.24 6.62
N ALA A 30 2.38 22.51 6.28
CA ALA A 30 1.87 23.12 5.04
C ALA A 30 2.57 22.56 3.77
N ASN A 31 3.83 22.15 3.92
CA ASN A 31 4.64 21.54 2.88
C ASN A 31 4.52 20.01 2.82
N ASP A 32 3.79 19.41 3.76
CA ASP A 32 3.58 17.96 3.81
C ASP A 32 2.79 17.50 2.58
N ARG A 33 3.40 16.59 1.80
CA ARG A 33 2.85 16.07 0.55
C ARG A 33 3.04 14.56 0.50
N PRO A 34 2.04 13.82 0.00
CA PRO A 34 0.82 14.30 -0.68
C PRO A 34 -0.23 14.87 0.29
N THR A 35 -1.16 15.67 -0.25
CA THR A 35 -2.28 16.20 0.55
C THR A 35 -3.27 15.10 0.90
N ILE A 36 -4.03 15.29 1.98
CA ILE A 36 -5.06 14.35 2.43
C ILE A 36 -6.07 14.06 1.30
N GLU A 37 -6.50 15.08 0.54
CA GLU A 37 -7.41 14.89 -0.58
C GLU A 37 -6.81 14.02 -1.69
N SER A 38 -5.51 14.18 -1.98
CA SER A 38 -4.81 13.36 -2.98
C SER A 38 -4.68 11.91 -2.51
N ALA A 39 -4.34 11.70 -1.23
CA ALA A 39 -4.23 10.37 -0.65
C ALA A 39 -5.58 9.63 -0.65
N ILE A 40 -6.68 10.30 -0.27
CA ILE A 40 -8.04 9.71 -0.30
C ILE A 40 -8.45 9.33 -1.73
N LYS A 41 -8.15 10.17 -2.73
CA LYS A 41 -8.45 9.85 -4.14
C LYS A 41 -7.63 8.66 -4.65
N SER A 42 -6.35 8.59 -4.26
CA SER A 42 -5.47 7.49 -4.63
C SER A 42 -5.94 6.19 -3.99
N PHE A 43 -6.32 6.22 -2.72
CA PHE A 43 -6.91 5.09 -2.01
C PHE A 43 -8.22 4.63 -2.63
N MET A 44 -9.13 5.56 -2.96
CA MET A 44 -10.38 5.25 -3.66
C MET A 44 -10.11 4.50 -4.98
N SER A 45 -9.14 4.98 -5.79
CA SER A 45 -8.76 4.31 -7.04
C SER A 45 -8.16 2.93 -6.80
N LEU A 46 -7.35 2.77 -5.74
CA LEU A 46 -6.74 1.50 -5.35
C LEU A 46 -7.82 0.48 -4.95
N VAL A 47 -8.75 0.85 -4.09
CA VAL A 47 -9.85 -0.01 -3.66
C VAL A 47 -10.74 -0.39 -4.84
N ALA A 48 -11.10 0.57 -5.69
CA ALA A 48 -11.91 0.30 -6.87
C ALA A 48 -11.22 -0.68 -7.85
N ALA A 49 -9.93 -0.49 -8.11
CA ALA A 49 -9.15 -1.40 -8.96
C ALA A 49 -9.10 -2.82 -8.37
N ARG A 50 -8.90 -2.95 -7.05
CA ARG A 50 -8.92 -4.25 -6.36
C ARG A 50 -10.28 -4.93 -6.48
N SER A 51 -11.38 -4.21 -6.23
CA SER A 51 -12.74 -4.73 -6.39
C SER A 51 -13.01 -5.28 -7.79
N LEU A 52 -12.56 -4.58 -8.84
CA LEU A 52 -12.70 -5.06 -10.22
C LEU A 52 -11.90 -6.35 -10.49
N THR A 53 -10.72 -6.50 -9.88
CA THR A 53 -9.93 -7.73 -10.03
C THR A 53 -10.45 -8.91 -9.22
N SER A 54 -11.09 -8.66 -8.07
CA SER A 54 -11.65 -9.71 -7.21
C SER A 54 -12.81 -10.43 -7.91
N THR A 55 -13.75 -9.68 -8.49
CA THR A 55 -14.92 -10.24 -9.19
C THR A 55 -14.55 -11.14 -10.38
N LYS A 56 -13.37 -10.92 -10.99
CA LYS A 56 -12.88 -11.74 -12.10
C LYS A 56 -12.39 -13.12 -11.66
N SER A 57 -11.89 -13.25 -10.43
CA SER A 57 -11.29 -14.48 -9.94
C SER A 57 -12.32 -15.50 -9.46
N ASP A 58 -13.41 -15.03 -8.83
CA ASP A 58 -14.48 -15.92 -8.34
C ASP A 58 -15.22 -16.65 -9.47
N ARG A 59 -15.24 -16.08 -10.68
CA ARG A 59 -15.92 -16.68 -11.84
C ARG A 59 -15.16 -17.86 -12.47
N ILE A 60 -13.87 -18.01 -12.18
CA ILE A 60 -13.04 -19.09 -12.75
C ILE A 60 -12.92 -20.26 -11.78
N GLN A 61 -12.95 -20.01 -10.47
CA GLN A 61 -12.83 -21.08 -9.45
C GLN A 61 -14.11 -21.90 -9.26
N SER A 62 -15.27 -21.38 -9.66
CA SER A 62 -16.54 -22.12 -9.57
C SER A 62 -16.59 -23.36 -10.47
N ASP A 63 -15.72 -23.47 -11.48
CA ASP A 63 -15.73 -24.60 -12.42
C ASP A 63 -14.61 -25.63 -12.15
N SER A 64 -13.67 -25.36 -11.25
CA SER A 64 -12.49 -26.22 -11.00
C SER A 64 -12.46 -26.89 -9.62
N SER A 65 -13.52 -26.77 -8.83
CA SER A 65 -13.55 -27.27 -7.45
C SER A 65 -14.03 -28.73 -7.36
N SER A 66 -13.23 -29.66 -7.88
CA SER A 66 -13.25 -31.06 -7.40
C SER A 66 -11.83 -31.61 -7.37
N SER A 67 -11.40 -32.07 -6.20
CA SER A 67 -10.14 -32.78 -5.89
C SER A 67 -8.82 -31.97 -5.77
N SER A 68 -8.50 -31.53 -4.56
CA SER A 68 -7.17 -31.73 -3.93
C SER A 68 -7.17 -31.12 -2.53
N ALA A 69 -7.50 -31.95 -1.55
CA ALA A 69 -7.29 -31.67 -0.14
C ALA A 69 -5.85 -32.08 0.26
N ALA A 70 -5.27 -31.35 1.21
CA ALA A 70 -4.04 -31.64 1.98
C ALA A 70 -2.72 -31.01 1.48
N HIS A 71 -2.52 -29.73 1.82
CA HIS A 71 -1.39 -29.34 2.67
C HIS A 71 -1.71 -27.99 3.35
N HIS A 72 -1.64 -27.98 4.68
CA HIS A 72 -2.07 -26.90 5.57
C HIS A 72 -0.80 -26.32 6.20
N ASP A 73 -0.33 -25.18 5.67
CA ASP A 73 0.71 -24.37 6.29
C ASP A 73 -0.01 -23.27 7.11
N ASP A 74 0.05 -23.39 8.44
CA ASP A 74 -0.65 -22.57 9.45
C ASP A 74 -0.05 -21.15 9.67
N ASP A 75 0.80 -20.65 8.77
CA ASP A 75 1.56 -19.39 8.96
C ASP A 75 0.87 -18.12 8.43
N ASP A 76 -0.37 -18.20 7.90
CA ASP A 76 -1.02 -17.09 7.18
C ASP A 76 -1.98 -16.23 8.05
N ALA A 77 -1.89 -16.33 9.39
CA ALA A 77 -2.84 -15.73 10.35
C ALA A 77 -2.84 -14.19 10.43
N HIS A 78 -2.00 -13.49 9.65
CA HIS A 78 -1.95 -12.03 9.59
C HIS A 78 -2.29 -11.46 8.22
N LYS A 79 -3.09 -12.18 7.42
CA LYS A 79 -3.59 -11.64 6.16
C LYS A 79 -4.55 -10.48 6.43
N GLU A 80 -3.96 -9.31 6.53
CA GLU A 80 -4.62 -8.03 6.66
C GLU A 80 -5.85 -7.94 5.77
N GLU A 81 -7.02 -7.79 6.40
CA GLU A 81 -8.27 -7.63 5.68
C GLU A 81 -8.18 -6.34 4.85
N ARG A 82 -8.30 -6.50 3.53
CA ARG A 82 -8.32 -5.41 2.54
C ARG A 82 -9.76 -5.15 2.12
N CYS A 83 -10.14 -3.89 2.05
CA CYS A 83 -11.43 -3.47 1.56
C CYS A 83 -11.59 -3.86 0.08
N VAL A 84 -12.65 -4.62 -0.20
CA VAL A 84 -13.11 -4.99 -1.52
C VAL A 84 -14.63 -4.94 -1.49
N PHE A 85 -15.23 -4.00 -2.23
CA PHE A 85 -16.68 -3.99 -2.42
C PHE A 85 -17.13 -5.23 -3.18
N ARG A 86 -17.81 -6.16 -2.50
CA ARG A 86 -18.31 -7.43 -3.07
C ARG A 86 -19.76 -7.35 -3.53
N SER A 87 -20.49 -6.38 -3.01
CA SER A 87 -21.87 -6.11 -3.40
C SER A 87 -21.94 -5.95 -4.93
N GLY A 88 -22.93 -6.56 -5.60
CA GLY A 88 -23.15 -6.45 -7.06
C GLY A 88 -23.49 -5.03 -7.58
N ARG A 89 -23.16 -4.00 -6.79
CA ARG A 89 -23.19 -2.58 -7.11
C ARG A 89 -21.86 -2.18 -7.73
N ASP A 90 -21.84 -1.06 -8.45
CA ASP A 90 -20.62 -0.52 -9.05
C ASP A 90 -19.61 -0.14 -7.94
N ALA A 91 -18.53 -0.91 -7.81
CA ALA A 91 -17.49 -0.69 -6.81
C ALA A 91 -16.88 0.71 -6.89
N ASN A 92 -16.80 1.33 -8.07
CA ASN A 92 -16.33 2.71 -8.21
C ASN A 92 -17.27 3.69 -7.51
N LYS A 93 -18.58 3.47 -7.65
CA LYS A 93 -19.60 4.31 -7.04
C LYS A 93 -19.56 4.18 -5.51
N GLU A 94 -19.45 2.96 -4.99
CA GLU A 94 -19.34 2.72 -3.54
C GLU A 94 -18.06 3.35 -2.96
N ALA A 95 -16.90 3.10 -3.58
CA ALA A 95 -15.63 3.73 -3.18
C ALA A 95 -15.71 5.28 -3.20
N LEU A 96 -16.36 5.84 -4.23
CA LEU A 96 -16.57 7.28 -4.35
C LEU A 96 -17.48 7.83 -3.25
N LEU A 97 -18.51 7.09 -2.83
CA LEU A 97 -19.37 7.48 -1.71
C LEU A 97 -18.57 7.49 -0.40
N CYS A 98 -17.77 6.45 -0.12
CA CYS A 98 -16.92 6.41 1.06
C CYS A 98 -15.89 7.56 1.07
N ALA A 99 -15.22 7.80 -0.07
CA ALA A 99 -14.26 8.89 -0.22
C ALA A 99 -14.90 10.27 0.03
N ARG A 100 -16.12 10.50 -0.48
CA ARG A 100 -16.87 11.75 -0.24
C ARG A 100 -17.25 11.91 1.23
N ALA A 101 -17.75 10.86 1.87
CA ALA A 101 -18.10 10.86 3.29
C ALA A 101 -16.87 11.19 4.15
N LEU A 102 -15.74 10.54 3.87
CA LEU A 102 -14.49 10.80 4.58
C LEU A 102 -13.98 12.23 4.36
N LEU A 103 -13.98 12.74 3.12
CA LEU A 103 -13.58 14.12 2.83
C LEU A 103 -14.50 15.14 3.50
N GLN A 104 -15.80 14.87 3.54
CA GLN A 104 -16.77 15.74 4.20
C GLN A 104 -16.49 15.79 5.71
N ALA A 105 -16.39 14.62 6.36
CA ALA A 105 -16.08 14.53 7.79
C ALA A 105 -14.75 15.23 8.11
N THR A 106 -13.71 14.98 7.32
CA THR A 106 -12.40 15.62 7.47
C THR A 106 -12.49 17.15 7.37
N ASN A 107 -13.21 17.68 6.39
CA ASN A 107 -13.27 19.13 6.20
C ASN A 107 -14.21 19.87 7.17
N GLN A 108 -15.09 19.15 7.86
CA GLN A 108 -16.03 19.71 8.84
C GLN A 108 -15.56 19.50 10.29
N PHE A 109 -14.59 18.61 10.52
CA PHE A 109 -14.12 18.29 11.86
C PHE A 109 -13.34 19.46 12.47
N GLN A 110 -13.81 19.99 13.59
CA GLN A 110 -13.10 20.97 14.39
C GLN A 110 -12.39 20.26 15.54
N ILE A 111 -11.08 20.51 15.69
CA ILE A 111 -10.30 19.96 16.80
C ILE A 111 -10.70 20.73 18.07
N PRO A 112 -11.19 20.08 19.14
CA PRO A 112 -11.44 20.76 20.40
C PRO A 112 -10.18 21.47 20.88
N GLN A 113 -10.29 22.76 21.20
CA GLN A 113 -9.17 23.47 21.81
C GLN A 113 -9.12 23.10 23.28
N ASP A 114 -8.12 22.31 23.64
CA ASP A 114 -7.77 22.09 25.04
C ASP A 114 -7.38 23.46 25.60
N ASN A 115 -8.28 24.09 26.36
CA ASN A 115 -7.96 25.30 27.08
C ASN A 115 -6.82 24.94 28.04
N ALA A 116 -5.60 25.36 27.71
CA ALA A 116 -4.37 25.02 28.40
C ALA A 116 -4.33 25.44 29.88
N GLN A 117 -5.42 25.99 30.43
CA GLN A 117 -5.54 26.39 31.82
C GLN A 117 -5.96 25.28 32.78
N ASP A 118 -6.49 24.14 32.28
CA ASP A 118 -7.05 23.09 33.17
C ASP A 118 -6.18 21.83 33.30
N ILE A 119 -4.93 21.83 32.79
CA ILE A 119 -4.02 20.69 32.98
C ILE A 119 -3.16 20.93 34.23
N PRO A 120 -3.46 20.30 35.38
CA PRO A 120 -2.65 20.44 36.58
C PRO A 120 -1.25 19.90 36.32
N SER A 121 -0.23 20.77 36.43
CA SER A 121 1.19 20.48 36.16
C SER A 121 1.87 19.56 37.19
N ASN A 122 1.14 18.61 37.79
CA ASN A 122 1.56 17.89 38.99
C ASN A 122 2.14 16.48 38.75
N SER A 123 2.49 16.10 37.52
CA SER A 123 3.15 14.83 37.22
C SER A 123 4.67 14.95 37.32
N THR A 124 5.19 14.60 38.49
CA THR A 124 6.62 14.45 38.76
C THR A 124 7.06 13.06 38.29
N SER A 125 7.62 12.91 37.07
CA SER A 125 8.24 11.62 36.68
C SER A 125 9.12 11.68 35.42
N THR A 126 10.38 11.26 35.62
CA THR A 126 11.33 10.61 34.68
C THR A 126 11.83 11.40 33.45
N GLU A 127 13.07 11.90 33.57
CA GLU A 127 13.74 12.88 32.71
C GLU A 127 14.02 12.47 31.24
N THR A 128 13.83 11.21 30.83
CA THR A 128 14.18 10.76 29.47
C THR A 128 12.99 10.51 28.54
N SER A 129 11.75 10.46 29.05
CA SER A 129 10.53 10.35 28.23
C SER A 129 9.92 11.73 27.90
N SER A 130 10.47 12.79 28.49
CA SER A 130 9.86 14.13 28.52
C SER A 130 9.92 14.86 27.17
N GLU A 131 11.02 14.72 26.43
CA GLU A 131 11.25 15.55 25.23
C GLU A 131 10.38 15.10 24.03
N GLU A 132 10.29 13.79 23.75
CA GLU A 132 9.44 13.24 22.67
C GLU A 132 7.95 13.53 22.93
N GLU A 133 7.51 13.42 24.19
CA GLU A 133 6.13 13.71 24.57
C GLU A 133 5.82 15.22 24.46
N GLU A 134 6.74 16.09 24.85
CA GLU A 134 6.59 17.54 24.70
C GLU A 134 6.54 17.96 23.22
N GLU A 135 7.39 17.36 22.38
CA GLU A 135 7.37 17.60 20.92
C GLU A 135 6.05 17.17 20.31
N LEU A 136 5.56 15.97 20.62
CA LEU A 136 4.26 15.48 20.14
C LEU A 136 3.09 16.34 20.62
N ARG A 137 3.16 16.86 21.85
CA ARG A 137 2.16 17.77 22.40
C ARG A 137 2.15 19.10 21.67
N LEU A 138 3.33 19.67 21.43
CA LEU A 138 3.48 20.91 20.67
C LEU A 138 2.96 20.73 19.24
N GLU A 139 3.34 19.64 18.59
CA GLU A 139 2.88 19.31 17.25
C GLU A 139 1.35 19.21 17.19
N ARG A 140 0.73 18.47 18.11
CA ARG A 140 -0.73 18.35 18.20
C ARG A 140 -1.40 19.72 18.37
N GLN A 141 -0.82 20.59 19.19
CA GLN A 141 -1.32 21.95 19.38
C GLN A 141 -1.22 22.78 18.10
N VAL A 142 -0.09 22.70 17.38
CA VAL A 142 0.12 23.39 16.10
C VAL A 142 -0.85 22.86 15.04
N VAL A 143 -1.05 21.54 14.94
CA VAL A 143 -2.05 20.93 14.06
C VAL A 143 -3.44 21.48 14.40
N GLY A 144 -3.82 21.52 15.69
CA GLY A 144 -5.05 22.11 16.18
C GLY A 144 -5.28 23.55 15.69
N LEU A 145 -4.28 24.41 15.86
CA LEU A 145 -4.31 25.81 15.45
C LEU A 145 -4.44 25.97 13.93
N VAL A 146 -3.60 25.28 13.16
CA VAL A 146 -3.59 25.38 11.70
C VAL A 146 -4.87 24.81 11.11
N TRP A 147 -5.31 23.64 11.56
CA TRP A 147 -6.52 22.97 11.09
C TRP A 147 -7.78 23.80 11.33
N ASN A 148 -8.00 24.24 12.56
CA ASN A 148 -9.14 25.08 12.89
C ASN A 148 -9.06 26.44 12.21
N GLY A 149 -7.87 27.02 12.08
CA GLY A 149 -7.65 28.27 11.36
C GLY A 149 -8.06 28.18 9.87
N LEU A 150 -7.79 27.04 9.21
CA LEU A 150 -8.27 26.78 7.86
C LEU A 150 -9.80 26.74 7.81
N ILE A 151 -10.45 26.01 8.72
CA ILE A 151 -11.91 25.92 8.79
C ILE A 151 -12.54 27.29 9.05
N SER A 152 -12.03 28.06 10.02
CA SER A 152 -12.51 29.42 10.32
C SER A 152 -12.34 30.38 9.13
N SER A 153 -11.40 30.09 8.23
CA SER A 153 -11.16 30.84 7.00
C SER A 153 -11.94 30.30 5.78
N ASP A 154 -12.90 29.40 5.99
CA ASP A 154 -13.66 28.68 4.94
C ASP A 154 -12.75 27.93 3.93
N LYS A 155 -11.59 27.48 4.40
CA LYS A 155 -10.65 26.65 3.64
C LYS A 155 -10.74 25.21 4.11
N LYS A 156 -10.68 24.28 3.15
CA LYS A 156 -10.76 22.83 3.39
C LYS A 156 -9.42 22.26 3.86
N PRO A 157 -9.27 21.79 5.11
CA PRO A 157 -8.01 21.24 5.62
C PRO A 157 -7.40 20.17 4.70
N ALA A 158 -8.23 19.30 4.11
CA ALA A 158 -7.77 18.20 3.27
C ALA A 158 -7.01 18.64 2.00
N LYS A 159 -7.17 19.90 1.57
CA LYS A 159 -6.47 20.48 0.41
C LYS A 159 -5.08 21.01 0.73
N PHE A 160 -4.81 21.35 1.98
CA PHE A 160 -3.60 22.07 2.38
C PHE A 160 -2.67 21.20 3.20
N LEU A 161 -3.24 20.33 4.02
CA LEU A 161 -2.51 19.49 4.96
C LEU A 161 -2.27 18.09 4.37
N GLY A 162 -1.19 17.48 4.84
CA GLY A 162 -0.78 16.14 4.46
C GLY A 162 -1.06 15.11 5.55
N ARG A 163 -0.30 14.03 5.48
CA ARG A 163 -0.41 12.85 6.33
C ARG A 163 -0.24 13.15 7.81
N ARG A 164 0.79 13.94 8.16
CA ARG A 164 1.24 14.16 9.53
C ARG A 164 0.16 14.85 10.35
N SER A 165 -0.54 15.83 9.76
CA SER A 165 -1.71 16.45 10.39
C SER A 165 -2.88 15.48 10.57
N LEU A 166 -3.14 14.63 9.58
CA LEU A 166 -4.29 13.72 9.61
C LEU A 166 -4.18 12.69 10.73
N GLN A 167 -2.98 12.23 11.08
CA GLN A 167 -2.73 11.23 12.14
C GLN A 167 -3.35 11.60 13.48
N TYR A 168 -3.29 12.87 13.86
CA TYR A 168 -3.85 13.34 15.14
C TYR A 168 -5.38 13.39 15.15
N VAL A 169 -6.00 13.48 13.98
CA VAL A 169 -7.43 13.80 13.82
C VAL A 169 -8.22 12.59 13.36
N TYR A 170 -7.59 11.70 12.59
CA TYR A 170 -8.23 10.56 11.95
C TYR A 170 -8.91 9.59 12.92
N PRO A 171 -8.31 9.21 14.07
CA PRO A 171 -8.97 8.29 15.00
C PRO A 171 -10.34 8.81 15.48
N VAL A 172 -10.45 10.12 15.71
CA VAL A 172 -11.69 10.77 16.13
C VAL A 172 -12.69 10.87 14.98
N ILE A 173 -12.22 11.23 13.78
CA ILE A 173 -13.05 11.25 12.56
C ILE A 173 -13.61 9.85 12.27
N LEU A 174 -12.77 8.82 12.38
CA LEU A 174 -13.16 7.43 12.17
C LEU A 174 -14.27 7.03 13.15
N GLN A 175 -14.09 7.32 14.45
CA GLN A 175 -15.11 7.05 15.45
C GLN A 175 -16.45 7.74 15.12
N GLN A 176 -16.42 9.00 14.66
CA GLN A 176 -17.64 9.71 14.24
C GLN A 176 -18.30 9.07 13.03
N LEU A 177 -17.52 8.69 12.01
CA LEU A 177 -18.03 8.01 10.82
C LEU A 177 -18.68 6.67 11.16
N LEU A 178 -18.06 5.89 12.06
CA LEU A 178 -18.61 4.61 12.51
C LEU A 178 -19.91 4.80 13.31
N LEU A 179 -19.99 5.82 14.17
CA LEU A 179 -21.20 6.14 14.93
C LEU A 179 -22.35 6.59 14.02
N VAL A 180 -22.09 7.50 13.08
CA VAL A 180 -23.09 7.95 12.10
C VAL A 180 -23.58 6.78 11.26
N ARG A 181 -22.70 5.84 10.92
CA ARG A 181 -23.09 4.65 10.15
C ARG A 181 -23.96 3.70 10.95
N ALA A 182 -23.57 3.38 12.18
CA ALA A 182 -24.35 2.53 13.07
C ALA A 182 -25.77 3.07 13.30
N ALA A 183 -25.95 4.39 13.29
CA ALA A 183 -27.26 5.03 13.42
C ALA A 183 -28.16 4.91 12.16
N ASN A 184 -27.57 4.63 10.99
CA ASN A 184 -28.32 4.57 9.72
C ASN A 184 -28.81 3.14 9.37
N ASP A 185 -28.62 2.16 10.25
CA ASP A 185 -29.01 0.74 10.07
C ASP A 185 -28.55 0.13 8.73
N ASN A 186 -27.45 0.68 8.18
CA ASN A 186 -26.83 0.23 6.95
C ASN A 186 -25.60 -0.61 7.30
N ASP A 187 -25.81 -1.92 7.41
CA ASP A 187 -24.78 -2.94 7.64
C ASP A 187 -23.86 -3.15 6.40
N ASP A 188 -23.44 -2.09 5.70
CA ASP A 188 -22.40 -2.27 4.67
C ASP A 188 -21.02 -2.33 5.35
N GLU A 189 -20.66 -3.53 5.79
CA GLU A 189 -19.34 -3.92 6.33
C GLU A 189 -18.19 -3.44 5.43
N ASP A 190 -18.35 -3.52 4.10
CA ASP A 190 -17.36 -3.08 3.11
C ASP A 190 -16.95 -1.61 3.31
N HIS A 191 -17.88 -0.74 3.72
CA HIS A 191 -17.56 0.67 3.94
C HIS A 191 -16.85 0.90 5.28
N VAL A 192 -17.17 0.11 6.31
CA VAL A 192 -16.43 0.13 7.59
C VAL A 192 -14.98 -0.27 7.32
N LEU A 193 -14.77 -1.33 6.55
CA LEU A 193 -13.45 -1.78 6.10
C LEU A 193 -12.73 -0.70 5.28
N PHE A 194 -13.43 0.06 4.42
CA PHE A 194 -12.84 1.17 3.67
C PHE A 194 -12.20 2.20 4.61
N PHE A 195 -12.91 2.62 5.66
CA PHE A 195 -12.38 3.60 6.60
C PHE A 195 -11.26 2.99 7.45
N GLN A 196 -11.46 1.79 8.00
CA GLN A 196 -10.43 1.14 8.83
C GLN A 196 -9.13 0.87 8.07
N GLU A 197 -9.19 0.39 6.83
CA GLU A 197 -7.99 0.16 6.02
C GLU A 197 -7.27 1.48 5.70
N PHE A 198 -8.00 2.56 5.37
CA PHE A 198 -7.36 3.86 5.17
C PHE A 198 -6.62 4.35 6.42
N GLY A 199 -7.19 4.12 7.61
CA GLY A 199 -6.54 4.40 8.89
C GLY A 199 -5.28 3.56 9.13
N ARG A 200 -5.32 2.27 8.81
CA ARG A 200 -4.15 1.39 8.94
C ARG A 200 -3.00 1.86 8.05
N LEU A 201 -3.29 2.18 6.79
CA LEU A 201 -2.31 2.72 5.84
C LEU A 201 -1.77 4.10 6.27
N LEU A 202 -2.50 4.84 7.10
CA LEU A 202 -2.04 6.08 7.70
C LEU A 202 -1.00 5.84 8.81
N ASP A 203 -1.13 4.75 9.57
CA ASP A 203 -0.25 4.39 10.69
C ASP A 203 1.01 3.63 10.23
N ASP A 204 0.87 2.64 9.33
CA ASP A 204 1.95 1.71 8.96
C ASP A 204 3.23 2.40 8.47
N SER A 205 3.11 3.49 7.70
CA SER A 205 4.31 4.14 7.16
C SER A 205 5.10 4.96 8.21
N ILE A 206 4.58 5.18 9.44
CA ILE A 206 5.39 5.79 10.52
C ILE A 206 6.38 4.76 11.05
N MET A 207 5.90 3.53 11.25
CA MET A 207 6.74 2.44 11.74
C MET A 207 7.89 2.19 10.75
N ASP A 208 7.60 2.21 9.45
CA ASP A 208 8.63 2.10 8.43
C ASP A 208 9.66 3.24 8.46
N MET A 209 9.26 4.50 8.70
CA MET A 209 10.22 5.61 8.79
C MET A 209 11.06 5.58 10.08
N ARG A 210 10.44 5.24 11.22
CA ARG A 210 11.15 5.13 12.51
C ARG A 210 12.13 3.95 12.48
N GLU A 211 11.73 2.82 11.89
CA GLU A 211 12.63 1.69 11.66
C GLU A 211 13.70 2.00 10.62
N SER A 212 13.39 2.73 9.55
CA SER A 212 14.37 3.11 8.53
C SER A 212 15.43 4.09 9.05
N LEU A 213 15.05 5.02 9.93
CA LEU A 213 16.00 5.89 10.63
C LEU A 213 16.88 5.10 11.62
N SER A 214 16.30 4.13 12.33
CA SER A 214 17.06 3.19 13.17
C SER A 214 18.06 2.36 12.37
N PHE A 215 17.66 1.95 11.17
CA PHE A 215 18.50 1.19 10.25
C PHE A 215 19.69 1.97 9.70
N MET A 216 19.50 3.26 9.41
CA MET A 216 20.56 4.14 8.92
C MET A 216 21.67 4.39 9.96
N VAL A 217 21.43 4.05 11.23
CA VAL A 217 22.42 4.12 12.33
C VAL A 217 23.33 2.87 12.39
N GLY A 218 23.23 1.94 11.44
CA GLY A 218 24.31 1.01 11.13
C GLY A 218 24.31 -0.31 11.93
N VAL A 219 23.16 -0.98 11.99
CA VAL A 219 23.11 -2.39 12.41
C VAL A 219 23.27 -3.26 11.15
N ASP A 220 24.35 -4.05 11.10
CA ASP A 220 24.79 -4.85 9.95
C ASP A 220 23.65 -5.60 9.22
N GLU A 221 23.45 -5.21 7.96
CA GLU A 221 22.41 -5.57 7.00
C GLU A 221 22.78 -6.85 6.23
N GLN A 222 22.93 -7.99 6.91
CA GLN A 222 23.34 -9.23 6.21
C GLN A 222 22.42 -10.45 6.32
N ASN A 223 21.30 -10.39 7.04
CA ASN A 223 20.39 -11.53 7.17
C ASN A 223 18.89 -11.18 7.21
N LYS A 224 18.47 -10.02 6.67
CA LYS A 224 17.04 -9.69 6.61
C LYS A 224 16.44 -10.40 5.40
N ASP A 225 15.96 -11.61 5.66
CA ASP A 225 15.25 -12.50 4.76
C ASP A 225 14.22 -11.71 3.90
N ASP A 226 14.31 -11.86 2.57
CA ASP A 226 13.48 -11.18 1.55
C ASP A 226 11.98 -11.57 1.61
N THR A 227 11.57 -12.28 2.65
CA THR A 227 10.25 -12.90 2.85
C THR A 227 9.21 -11.96 3.44
N LYS A 228 9.58 -10.80 4.00
CA LYS A 228 8.56 -9.81 4.39
C LYS A 228 7.94 -9.22 3.12
N ASN A 229 6.65 -9.47 2.95
CA ASN A 229 5.80 -9.04 1.84
C ASN A 229 5.76 -7.50 1.74
N THR A 230 6.80 -6.87 1.17
CA THR A 230 7.01 -5.40 1.18
C THR A 230 6.11 -4.63 0.21
N ASP A 231 4.99 -5.19 -0.25
CA ASP A 231 4.03 -4.46 -1.08
C ASP A 231 3.14 -3.61 -0.16
N SER A 232 3.75 -2.66 0.54
CA SER A 232 3.05 -1.70 1.39
C SER A 232 2.29 -0.74 0.49
N ASP A 233 0.96 -0.76 0.60
CA ASP A 233 0.11 0.18 -0.14
C ASP A 233 0.19 1.59 0.46
N ALA A 234 0.74 1.75 1.67
CA ALA A 234 0.95 3.07 2.28
C ALA A 234 1.90 3.94 1.46
N CYS A 235 2.96 3.37 0.88
CA CYS A 235 3.87 4.07 -0.04
C CYS A 235 3.14 4.59 -1.29
N LEU A 236 2.15 3.85 -1.79
CA LEU A 236 1.35 4.30 -2.94
C LEU A 236 0.48 5.53 -2.63
N LEU A 237 0.09 5.69 -1.36
CA LEU A 237 -0.78 6.77 -0.92
C LEU A 237 0.00 8.01 -0.48
N TRP A 238 1.14 7.80 0.19
CA TRP A 238 1.81 8.82 0.99
C TRP A 238 3.22 9.19 0.53
N ASP A 239 3.80 8.52 -0.46
CA ASP A 239 5.08 8.95 -1.00
C ASP A 239 4.93 10.26 -1.77
N ALA A 240 5.93 11.14 -1.66
CA ALA A 240 5.93 12.44 -2.33
C ALA A 240 5.86 12.34 -3.87
N ASP A 241 6.26 11.20 -4.43
CA ASP A 241 6.19 10.89 -5.86
C ASP A 241 4.87 10.23 -6.29
N GLY A 242 3.89 10.13 -5.38
CA GLY A 242 2.61 9.48 -5.63
C GLY A 242 2.72 7.97 -5.83
N GLY A 243 3.74 7.32 -5.25
CA GLY A 243 3.95 5.89 -5.35
C GLY A 243 4.64 5.44 -6.63
N ALA A 244 5.20 6.36 -7.42
CA ALA A 244 5.86 6.02 -8.68
C ALA A 244 7.05 5.08 -8.47
N SER A 245 7.86 5.33 -7.44
CA SER A 245 9.01 4.50 -7.07
C SER A 245 8.59 3.12 -6.60
N GLU A 246 7.53 3.03 -5.79
CA GLU A 246 7.01 1.73 -5.34
C GLU A 246 6.40 0.93 -6.52
N LEU A 247 5.69 1.59 -7.45
CA LEU A 247 5.21 0.94 -8.67
C LEU A 247 6.35 0.42 -9.54
N ALA A 248 7.44 1.19 -9.67
CA ALA A 248 8.64 0.76 -10.39
C ALA A 248 9.28 -0.46 -9.70
N ARG A 249 9.36 -0.47 -8.37
CA ARG A 249 9.86 -1.58 -7.56
C ARG A 249 9.00 -2.84 -7.75
N ARG A 250 7.67 -2.71 -7.71
CA ARG A 250 6.72 -3.81 -8.01
C ARG A 250 6.88 -4.37 -9.42
N ARG A 251 7.09 -3.51 -10.43
CA ARG A 251 7.36 -3.96 -11.82
C ARG A 251 8.66 -4.75 -11.91
N LYS A 252 9.73 -4.27 -11.27
CA LYS A 252 11.03 -4.96 -11.22
C LYS A 252 10.93 -6.31 -10.50
N ARG A 253 10.24 -6.39 -9.37
CA ARG A 253 10.00 -7.68 -8.67
C ARG A 253 9.24 -8.67 -9.54
N ARG A 254 8.18 -8.21 -10.24
CA ARG A 254 7.42 -9.06 -11.16
C ARG A 254 8.28 -9.57 -12.32
N SER A 255 9.10 -8.72 -12.94
CA SER A 255 9.99 -9.17 -14.01
C SER A 255 11.04 -10.17 -13.52
N GLN A 256 11.56 -9.99 -12.30
CA GLN A 256 12.48 -10.94 -11.66
C GLN A 256 11.81 -12.28 -11.38
N ARG A 257 10.58 -12.30 -10.85
CA ARG A 257 9.82 -13.55 -10.61
C ARG A 257 9.54 -14.31 -11.91
N VAL A 258 9.15 -13.60 -12.96
CA VAL A 258 8.94 -14.21 -14.28
C VAL A 258 10.26 -14.77 -14.84
N ALA A 259 11.38 -14.06 -14.67
CA ALA A 259 12.68 -14.56 -15.08
C ALA A 259 13.12 -15.79 -14.27
N HIS A 260 12.81 -15.82 -12.97
CA HIS A 260 13.09 -16.96 -12.10
C HIS A 260 12.26 -18.19 -12.49
N ALA A 261 10.94 -18.05 -12.64
CA ALA A 261 10.06 -19.12 -13.07
C ALA A 261 10.49 -19.71 -14.42
N LYS A 262 10.84 -18.84 -15.40
CA LYS A 262 11.39 -19.31 -16.69
C LYS A 262 12.70 -20.10 -16.54
N LYS A 263 13.54 -19.73 -15.58
CA LYS A 263 14.80 -20.43 -15.30
C LYS A 263 14.53 -21.78 -14.63
N GLU A 264 13.57 -21.84 -13.71
CA GLU A 264 13.12 -23.08 -13.07
C GLU A 264 12.47 -24.03 -14.09
N ASP A 265 11.58 -23.54 -14.94
CA ASP A 265 10.97 -24.31 -16.03
C ASP A 265 12.02 -24.86 -17.00
N ALA A 266 13.02 -24.03 -17.35
CA ALA A 266 14.13 -24.46 -18.21
C ALA A 266 15.01 -25.51 -17.51
N ALA A 267 15.25 -25.40 -16.21
CA ALA A 267 15.98 -26.39 -15.44
C ALA A 267 15.22 -27.72 -15.36
N ALA A 268 13.93 -27.68 -15.06
CA ALA A 268 13.05 -28.86 -15.03
C ALA A 268 12.95 -29.55 -16.41
N ALA A 269 12.83 -28.76 -17.50
CA ALA A 269 12.83 -29.31 -18.85
C ALA A 269 14.16 -29.98 -19.22
N ASN A 270 15.29 -29.40 -18.79
CA ASN A 270 16.61 -29.99 -19.02
C ASN A 270 16.81 -31.27 -18.20
N GLU A 271 16.32 -31.31 -16.97
CA GLU A 271 16.33 -32.51 -16.12
C GLU A 271 15.49 -33.64 -16.73
N MET A 272 14.28 -33.34 -17.22
CA MET A 272 13.46 -34.31 -17.95
C MET A 272 14.17 -34.85 -19.20
N ARG A 273 14.81 -33.96 -19.99
CA ARG A 273 15.57 -34.38 -21.18
C ARG A 273 16.77 -35.27 -20.84
N ALA A 274 17.47 -34.95 -19.75
CA ALA A 274 18.58 -35.76 -19.24
C ALA A 274 18.09 -37.16 -18.78
N ALA A 275 16.97 -37.21 -18.05
CA ALA A 275 16.37 -38.47 -17.61
C ALA A 275 15.94 -39.36 -18.78
N VAL A 276 15.31 -38.79 -19.82
CA VAL A 276 14.93 -39.52 -21.04
C VAL A 276 16.16 -40.08 -21.77
N THR A 277 17.24 -39.29 -21.87
CA THR A 277 18.48 -39.72 -22.54
C THR A 277 19.19 -40.83 -21.76
N ALA A 278 19.22 -40.74 -20.43
CA ALA A 278 19.81 -41.76 -19.56
C ALA A 278 19.00 -43.08 -19.59
N GLY A 279 17.66 -43.00 -19.60
CA GLY A 279 16.78 -44.17 -19.68
C GLY A 279 16.91 -44.97 -20.98
N PHE A 280 17.25 -44.32 -22.10
CA PHE A 280 17.47 -45.00 -23.38
C PHE A 280 18.75 -45.85 -23.39
N SER A 281 19.75 -45.48 -22.59
CA SER A 281 21.08 -46.13 -22.61
C SER A 281 21.15 -47.42 -21.77
N SER A 282 20.13 -47.74 -20.95
CA SER A 282 20.10 -48.94 -20.11
C SER A 282 19.29 -50.10 -20.69
N SER A 283 18.68 -49.94 -21.87
CA SER A 283 17.98 -51.03 -22.56
C SER A 283 18.97 -52.02 -23.15
N THR A 284 19.34 -52.99 -22.33
CA THR A 284 20.11 -54.17 -22.73
C THR A 284 19.22 -54.98 -23.65
N ALA A 285 19.56 -55.01 -24.94
CA ALA A 285 18.73 -55.55 -26.02
C ALA A 285 18.20 -56.98 -25.75
N PRO A 286 16.88 -57.21 -25.81
CA PRO A 286 16.36 -58.53 -26.16
C PRO A 286 16.54 -58.73 -27.67
N SER A 287 17.56 -59.52 -28.01
CA SER A 287 17.79 -60.08 -29.34
C SER A 287 16.61 -60.94 -29.79
N SER A 288 15.67 -60.36 -30.54
CA SER A 288 15.00 -60.95 -31.71
C SER A 288 13.72 -60.19 -32.02
N PHE A 289 13.70 -59.32 -33.03
CA PHE A 289 12.44 -58.98 -33.68
C PHE A 289 12.62 -58.69 -35.17
N VAL A 290 11.72 -59.29 -35.93
CA VAL A 290 11.68 -59.41 -37.40
C VAL A 290 11.13 -58.11 -38.00
N PRO A 291 11.67 -57.62 -39.12
CA PRO A 291 11.18 -56.41 -39.78
C PRO A 291 9.85 -56.72 -40.46
N ASN A 292 8.80 -55.96 -40.14
CA ASN A 292 7.58 -55.98 -40.93
C ASN A 292 6.99 -54.57 -41.13
N SER A 293 6.69 -54.31 -42.41
CA SER A 293 5.78 -53.33 -42.99
C SER A 293 6.12 -51.83 -42.87
N GLU A 294 6.56 -51.30 -44.02
CA GLU A 294 6.33 -49.93 -44.49
C GLU A 294 4.93 -49.44 -44.13
N LEU A 295 4.86 -48.28 -43.46
CA LEU A 295 3.63 -47.52 -43.30
C LEU A 295 3.91 -46.11 -43.82
N THR A 296 3.49 -45.88 -45.05
CA THR A 296 3.46 -44.58 -45.74
C THR A 296 2.55 -43.63 -44.97
N ILE A 297 3.12 -42.53 -44.48
CA ILE A 297 2.37 -41.43 -43.89
C ILE A 297 2.07 -40.45 -45.02
N GLU A 298 0.79 -40.33 -45.37
CA GLU A 298 0.31 -39.31 -46.30
C GLU A 298 0.40 -37.92 -45.66
N GLU A 299 1.01 -37.02 -46.41
CA GLU A 299 1.20 -35.60 -46.12
C GLU A 299 -0.15 -34.88 -46.23
N ILE A 300 -0.71 -34.44 -45.10
CA ILE A 300 -1.90 -33.58 -45.06
C ILE A 300 -1.44 -32.13 -45.11
N THR A 301 -1.61 -31.50 -46.27
CA THR A 301 -1.46 -30.05 -46.48
C THR A 301 -2.72 -29.35 -45.96
N GLU A 302 -2.60 -28.53 -44.90
CA GLU A 302 -3.65 -27.62 -44.45
C GLU A 302 -3.65 -26.36 -45.34
N GLU A 303 -4.75 -26.16 -46.06
CA GLU A 303 -5.03 -24.96 -46.84
C GLU A 303 -5.44 -23.80 -45.92
N ASP A 304 -4.85 -22.65 -46.26
CA ASP A 304 -5.01 -21.31 -45.71
C ASP A 304 -6.44 -20.77 -45.98
N ALA A 305 -7.17 -20.42 -44.92
CA ALA A 305 -8.46 -19.73 -45.02
C ALA A 305 -8.37 -18.38 -44.29
N THR A 306 -8.04 -17.35 -45.07
CA THR A 306 -8.22 -15.94 -44.73
C THR A 306 -9.70 -15.59 -44.67
N ASP A 307 -10.17 -15.03 -43.56
CA ASP A 307 -11.45 -14.30 -43.51
C ASP A 307 -11.28 -13.05 -42.62
N GLU A 308 -11.17 -11.89 -43.27
CA GLU A 308 -11.37 -10.57 -42.66
C GLU A 308 -12.87 -10.26 -42.59
N PRO A 309 -13.32 -9.57 -41.54
CA PRO A 309 -14.36 -8.58 -41.76
C PRO A 309 -14.07 -7.20 -41.16
N GLU A 310 -14.59 -6.21 -41.89
CA GLU A 310 -14.58 -4.75 -41.73
C GLU A 310 -15.02 -4.19 -40.36
#